data_AF-A0A2R6NNY3-F1
#
_entry.id   AF-A0A2R6NNY3-F1
#
_cell.length_a   1.000
_cell.length_b   1.000
_cell.length_c   1.000
_cell.angle_alpha   90.00
_cell.angle_beta   90.00
_cell.angle_gamma   90.00
#
_symmetry.space_group_name_H-M   'P 1'
#
loop_
_entity.id
_entity.type
_entity.pdbx_description
1 polymer ?
#
loop_
_entity_poly.entity_id
_entity_poly.type
_entity_poly.pdbx_seq_one_letter_code
_entity_poly.pdbx_strand_id
1 'polypeptide(L)'
;MLARICTRPPGVGIRAFHSSVACRHLVGPPDPISNLRPVIYDDGPSLPRSDVRHPYSLKEFTGDTREYQWKIQRQELDAFNHAFWIDSNTRFEAGKQATLASLPETCTAEDKEVALSGFYRSWVIQESPRHDEYDVEWRKRNWSNILLGIRVKYQQFRSRLSGSSSNTE
;
A
#
# COMPACT_ATOMS: atom_id res chain seq x y z
N MET A 1 -41.88 45.84 -2.82
CA MET A 1 -40.92 46.96 -2.82
C MET A 1 -40.17 46.91 -1.49
N LEU A 2 -38.86 46.64 -1.52
CA LEU A 2 -37.80 47.01 -0.56
C LEU A 2 -36.64 45.99 -0.68
N ALA A 3 -35.63 46.40 -1.44
CA ALA A 3 -34.34 45.71 -1.54
C ALA A 3 -33.52 46.01 -0.29
N ARG A 4 -32.97 44.97 0.36
CA ARG A 4 -31.90 45.14 1.34
C ARG A 4 -30.56 45.06 0.61
N ILE A 5 -29.91 46.22 0.53
CA ILE A 5 -28.49 46.36 0.20
C ILE A 5 -27.72 45.76 1.37
N CYS A 6 -26.96 44.70 1.12
CA CYS A 6 -25.98 44.18 2.07
C CYS A 6 -24.59 44.48 1.51
N THR A 7 -23.96 45.49 2.10
CA THR A 7 -22.60 45.95 1.81
C THR A 7 -21.59 44.87 2.19
N ARG A 8 -20.75 44.46 1.23
CA ARG A 8 -19.64 43.51 1.45
C ARG A 8 -18.46 44.26 2.11
N PRO A 9 -17.93 43.81 3.26
CA PRO A 9 -16.74 44.42 3.83
C PRO A 9 -15.51 44.08 2.97
N PRO A 10 -14.55 45.02 2.81
CA PRO A 10 -13.31 44.76 2.10
C PRO A 10 -12.30 44.08 3.02
N GLY A 11 -11.55 43.13 2.47
CA GLY A 11 -10.30 42.69 3.07
C GLY A 11 -10.38 41.46 3.99
N VAL A 12 -10.82 40.32 3.47
CA VAL A 12 -10.28 39.06 3.95
C VAL A 12 -9.04 38.78 3.12
N GLY A 13 -7.86 39.10 3.68
CA GLY A 13 -6.60 38.62 3.13
C GLY A 13 -6.71 37.11 2.97
N ILE A 14 -6.66 36.64 1.73
CA ILE A 14 -6.56 35.22 1.43
C ILE A 14 -5.24 34.79 2.07
N ARG A 15 -5.32 34.17 3.25
CA ARG A 15 -4.22 33.35 3.73
C ARG A 15 -4.11 32.26 2.68
N ALA A 16 -3.18 32.45 1.76
CA ALA A 16 -2.67 31.38 0.92
C ALA A 16 -1.97 30.42 1.89
N PHE A 17 -2.77 29.61 2.57
CA PHE A 17 -2.27 28.36 3.12
C PHE A 17 -1.74 27.63 1.91
N HIS A 18 -0.41 27.59 1.81
CA HIS A 18 0.30 26.70 0.92
C HIS A 18 -0.31 25.31 1.15
N SER A 19 -1.24 24.90 0.29
CA SER A 19 -1.58 23.50 0.20
C SER A 19 -0.35 22.88 -0.42
N SER A 20 0.52 22.29 0.40
CA SER A 20 1.40 21.25 -0.13
C SER A 20 0.51 20.32 -0.95
N VAL A 21 0.90 20.04 -2.20
CA VAL A 21 0.19 19.07 -3.03
C VAL A 21 0.04 17.82 -2.18
N ALA A 22 -1.20 17.51 -1.82
CA ALA A 22 -1.48 16.43 -0.90
C ALA A 22 -1.26 15.13 -1.67
N CYS A 23 -0.02 14.64 -1.69
CA CYS A 23 0.32 13.29 -2.09
C CYS A 23 -0.45 12.36 -1.16
N ARG A 24 -1.60 11.86 -1.63
CA ARG A 24 -2.51 11.04 -0.83
C ARG A 24 -2.53 9.69 -1.51
N HIS A 25 -1.88 8.71 -0.89
CA HIS A 25 -2.07 7.32 -1.28
C HIS A 25 -3.57 7.03 -1.24
N LEU A 26 -4.10 6.51 -2.35
CA LEU A 26 -5.51 6.17 -2.46
C LEU A 26 -5.68 4.72 -2.04
N VAL A 27 -6.69 4.43 -1.22
CA VAL A 27 -6.97 3.08 -0.75
C VAL A 27 -8.30 2.62 -1.33
N GLY A 28 -8.26 1.51 -2.06
CA GLY A 28 -9.44 0.94 -2.71
C GLY A 28 -10.34 0.14 -1.75
N PRO A 29 -11.48 -0.37 -2.26
CA PRO A 29 -12.32 -1.32 -1.53
C PRO A 29 -11.55 -2.62 -1.23
N PRO A 30 -11.96 -3.40 -0.21
CA PRO A 30 -11.36 -4.70 0.07
C PRO A 30 -11.55 -5.66 -1.10
N ASP A 31 -10.49 -6.40 -1.44
CA ASP A 31 -10.51 -7.44 -2.47
C ASP A 31 -11.39 -8.64 -2.03
N PRO A 32 -12.23 -9.20 -2.92
CA PRO A 32 -13.20 -10.25 -2.55
C PRO A 32 -12.58 -11.57 -2.08
N ILE A 33 -11.32 -11.85 -2.42
CA ILE A 33 -10.66 -13.11 -2.07
C ILE A 33 -9.70 -12.89 -0.91
N SER A 34 -8.77 -11.95 -1.03
CA SER A 34 -7.74 -11.68 -0.02
C SER A 34 -8.22 -10.81 1.14
N ASN A 35 -9.35 -10.09 1.01
CA ASN A 35 -9.85 -9.09 1.96
C ASN A 35 -8.89 -7.91 2.24
N LEU A 36 -7.77 -7.84 1.54
CA LEU A 36 -6.81 -6.75 1.64
C LEU A 36 -7.25 -5.55 0.81
N ARG A 37 -6.91 -4.35 1.27
CA ARG A 37 -7.21 -3.12 0.54
C ARG A 37 -6.04 -2.74 -0.36
N PRO A 38 -6.24 -2.60 -1.68
CA PRO A 38 -5.18 -2.16 -2.57
C PRO A 38 -4.84 -0.70 -2.31
N VAL A 39 -3.54 -0.38 -2.29
CA VAL A 39 -3.02 0.98 -2.13
C VAL A 39 -2.46 1.47 -3.46
N ILE A 40 -3.03 2.56 -3.98
CA ILE A 40 -2.53 3.26 -5.15
C ILE A 40 -1.60 4.37 -4.65
N TYR A 41 -0.34 4.19 -4.95
CA TYR A 41 0.74 5.08 -4.54
C TYR A 41 0.83 6.29 -5.48
N ASP A 42 0.41 7.45 -4.98
CA ASP A 42 0.50 8.75 -5.67
C ASP A 42 1.92 9.35 -5.62
N ASP A 43 2.83 8.73 -4.83
CA ASP A 43 4.24 9.07 -4.80
C ASP A 43 5.03 8.44 -5.96
N GLY A 44 4.39 8.18 -7.11
CA GLY A 44 5.08 7.79 -8.34
C GLY A 44 6.22 8.76 -8.69
N PRO A 45 7.25 8.33 -9.44
CA PRO A 45 8.30 9.24 -9.88
C PRO A 45 7.64 10.43 -10.57
N SER A 46 7.94 11.64 -10.11
CA SER A 46 7.42 12.84 -10.76
C SER A 46 7.93 12.81 -12.20
N LEU A 47 7.04 12.57 -13.15
CA LEU A 47 7.39 12.73 -14.56
C LEU A 47 7.91 14.17 -14.69
N PRO A 48 9.14 14.38 -15.19
CA PRO A 48 9.63 15.73 -15.38
C PRO A 48 8.61 16.45 -16.26
N ARG A 49 8.17 17.64 -15.84
CA ARG A 49 7.30 18.50 -16.65
C ARG A 49 7.94 18.60 -18.03
N SER A 50 7.18 18.18 -19.04
CA SER A 50 7.63 18.00 -20.41
C SER A 50 7.91 19.34 -21.09
N ASP A 51 9.01 20.00 -20.73
CA ASP A 51 9.69 20.96 -21.60
C ASP A 51 10.76 20.28 -22.48
N VAL A 52 10.84 18.95 -22.37
CA VAL A 52 11.81 18.11 -23.06
C VAL A 52 11.17 17.50 -24.30
N ARG A 53 11.66 17.90 -25.48
CA ARG A 53 11.09 17.62 -26.81
C ARG A 53 11.51 16.26 -27.41
N HIS A 54 12.22 15.39 -26.68
CA HIS A 54 12.80 14.18 -27.25
C HIS A 54 12.60 12.94 -26.35
N PRO A 55 12.16 11.79 -26.89
CA PRO A 55 11.78 10.58 -26.14
C PRO A 55 12.93 9.85 -25.40
N TYR A 56 14.15 10.39 -25.41
CA TYR A 56 15.35 9.77 -24.81
C TYR A 56 16.27 10.80 -24.16
N SER A 57 15.69 11.74 -23.41
CA SER A 57 16.47 12.74 -22.70
C SER A 57 17.08 12.17 -21.43
N LEU A 58 18.41 12.25 -21.31
CA LEU A 58 19.14 11.89 -20.08
C LEU A 58 18.69 12.68 -18.84
N LYS A 59 18.05 13.86 -19.03
CA LYS A 59 17.48 14.65 -17.92
C LYS A 59 16.28 13.96 -17.25
N GLU A 60 15.66 12.98 -17.89
CA GLU A 60 14.58 12.20 -17.27
C GLU A 60 15.10 11.28 -16.16
N PHE A 61 16.40 10.94 -16.19
CA PHE A 61 17.04 10.02 -15.25
C PHE A 61 17.75 10.74 -14.09
N THR A 62 17.52 12.04 -13.86
CA THR A 62 18.20 12.81 -12.80
C THR A 62 17.59 12.64 -11.40
N GLY A 63 16.73 11.64 -11.19
CA GLY A 63 16.14 11.34 -9.88
C GLY A 63 17.08 10.55 -8.96
N ASP A 64 16.91 10.67 -7.64
CA ASP A 64 17.62 9.82 -6.69
C ASP A 64 17.17 8.35 -6.87
N THR A 65 18.07 7.52 -7.40
CA THR A 65 17.81 6.09 -7.64
C THR A 65 17.32 5.38 -6.38
N ARG A 66 17.73 5.84 -5.19
CA ARG A 66 17.38 5.23 -3.90
C ARG A 66 15.92 5.48 -3.52
N GLU A 67 15.40 6.66 -3.85
CA GLU A 67 13.97 6.97 -3.67
C GLU A 67 13.10 6.08 -4.54
N TYR A 68 13.51 5.89 -5.79
CA TYR A 68 12.84 4.99 -6.71
C TYR A 68 12.85 3.54 -6.19
N GLN A 69 14.03 3.04 -5.80
CA GLN A 69 14.18 1.71 -5.22
C GLN A 69 13.27 1.51 -3.99
N TRP A 70 13.21 2.49 -3.09
CA TRP A 70 12.36 2.42 -1.91
C TRP A 70 10.87 2.33 -2.26
N LYS A 71 10.42 3.14 -3.23
CA LYS A 71 9.01 3.16 -3.68
C LYS A 71 8.62 1.83 -4.34
N ILE A 72 9.46 1.32 -5.23
CA ILE A 72 9.23 0.02 -5.89
C ILE A 72 9.20 -1.09 -4.85
N GLN A 73 10.15 -1.13 -3.91
CA GLN A 73 10.21 -2.17 -2.88
C GLN A 73 8.97 -2.17 -1.96
N ARG A 74 8.35 -1.01 -1.73
CA ARG A 74 7.06 -0.93 -1.00
C ARG A 74 5.94 -1.58 -1.79
N GLN A 75 5.82 -1.27 -3.08
CA GLN A 75 4.81 -1.85 -3.95
C GLN A 75 4.97 -3.36 -4.10
N GLU A 76 6.21 -3.84 -4.25
CA GLU A 76 6.53 -5.26 -4.29
C GLU A 76 6.17 -5.99 -2.99
N LEU A 77 6.38 -5.35 -1.83
CA LEU A 77 5.99 -5.91 -0.53
C LEU A 77 4.47 -6.07 -0.43
N ASP A 78 3.70 -5.07 -0.88
CA ASP A 78 2.24 -5.15 -0.90
C ASP A 78 1.74 -6.21 -1.88
N ALA A 79 2.33 -6.29 -3.07
CA ALA A 79 2.01 -7.32 -4.06
C ALA A 79 2.32 -8.73 -3.53
N PHE A 80 3.44 -8.89 -2.83
CA PHE A 80 3.80 -10.14 -2.15
C PHE A 80 2.77 -10.53 -1.08
N ASN A 81 2.40 -9.60 -0.21
CA ASN A 81 1.39 -9.82 0.82
C ASN A 81 0.05 -10.22 0.17
N HIS A 82 -0.40 -9.47 -0.83
CA HIS A 82 -1.64 -9.74 -1.55
C HIS A 82 -1.65 -11.13 -2.20
N ALA A 83 -0.59 -11.49 -2.93
CA ALA A 83 -0.49 -12.79 -3.58
C ALA A 83 -0.53 -13.95 -2.58
N PHE A 84 0.13 -13.82 -1.43
CA PHE A 84 0.10 -14.82 -0.38
C PHE A 84 -1.32 -15.05 0.15
N TRP A 85 -2.03 -13.97 0.47
CA TRP A 85 -3.40 -14.08 1.00
C TRP A 85 -4.42 -14.54 -0.01
N ILE A 86 -4.27 -14.19 -1.30
CA ILE A 86 -5.11 -14.77 -2.37
C ILE A 86 -4.96 -16.29 -2.37
N ASP A 87 -3.73 -16.79 -2.40
CA ASP A 87 -3.50 -18.23 -2.50
C ASP A 87 -3.96 -18.97 -1.24
N SER A 88 -3.63 -18.45 -0.05
CA SER A 88 -4.04 -19.03 1.24
C SER A 88 -5.57 -19.13 1.34
N ASN A 89 -6.29 -18.04 1.04
CA ASN A 89 -7.75 -18.02 1.12
C ASN A 89 -8.39 -18.91 0.05
N THR A 90 -7.82 -18.97 -1.15
CA THR A 90 -8.31 -19.84 -2.23
C THR A 90 -8.20 -21.31 -1.84
N ARG A 91 -7.05 -21.73 -1.29
CA ARG A 91 -6.84 -23.10 -0.81
C ARG A 91 -7.74 -23.44 0.37
N PHE A 92 -7.94 -22.49 1.28
CA PHE A 92 -8.81 -22.66 2.43
C PHE A 92 -10.26 -22.90 2.01
N GLU A 93 -10.82 -22.05 1.14
CA GLU A 93 -12.18 -22.23 0.65
C GLU A 93 -12.35 -23.51 -0.17
N ALA A 94 -11.34 -23.89 -0.98
CA ALA A 94 -11.35 -25.17 -1.68
C ALA A 94 -11.37 -26.37 -0.71
N GLY A 95 -10.54 -26.35 0.34
CA GLY A 95 -10.49 -27.42 1.35
C GLY A 95 -11.78 -27.51 2.18
N LYS A 96 -12.36 -26.35 2.52
CA LYS A 96 -13.66 -26.26 3.20
C LYS A 96 -14.78 -26.83 2.34
N GLN A 97 -14.83 -26.46 1.05
CA GLN A 97 -15.82 -27.00 0.10
C GLN A 97 -15.65 -28.50 -0.10
N ALA A 98 -14.41 -29.01 -0.22
CA ALA A 98 -14.16 -30.44 -0.35
C ALA A 98 -14.63 -31.23 0.89
N THR A 99 -14.40 -30.67 2.09
CA THR A 99 -14.88 -31.26 3.35
C THR A 99 -16.40 -31.36 3.36
N LEU A 100 -17.09 -30.28 2.99
CA LEU A 100 -18.56 -30.24 2.92
C LEU A 100 -19.12 -31.16 1.83
N ALA A 101 -18.46 -31.26 0.68
CA ALA A 101 -18.86 -32.12 -0.44
C ALA A 101 -18.67 -33.62 -0.13
N SER A 102 -17.76 -33.95 0.79
CA SER A 102 -17.56 -35.35 1.22
C SER A 102 -18.65 -35.87 2.16
N LEU A 103 -19.46 -34.97 2.73
CA LEU A 103 -20.53 -35.34 3.65
C LEU A 103 -21.79 -35.77 2.89
N PRO A 104 -22.53 -36.77 3.39
CA PRO A 104 -23.84 -37.13 2.83
C PRO A 104 -24.84 -35.97 2.92
N GLU A 105 -25.74 -35.84 1.93
CA GLU A 105 -26.79 -34.82 1.94
C GLU A 105 -27.76 -34.96 3.14
N THR A 106 -27.81 -36.15 3.75
CA THR A 106 -28.64 -36.46 4.92
C THR A 106 -28.04 -36.00 6.26
N CYS A 107 -26.79 -35.50 6.28
CA CYS A 107 -26.16 -35.03 7.51
C CYS A 107 -26.87 -33.81 8.11
N THR A 108 -26.98 -33.79 9.43
CA THR A 108 -27.54 -32.64 10.15
C THR A 108 -26.57 -31.46 10.14
N ALA A 109 -27.01 -30.30 10.62
CA ALA A 109 -26.14 -29.13 10.73
C ALA A 109 -24.99 -29.42 11.72
N GLU A 110 -25.27 -30.12 12.82
CA GLU A 110 -24.29 -30.46 13.86
C GLU A 110 -23.18 -31.35 13.31
N ASP A 111 -23.51 -32.34 12.49
CA ASP A 111 -22.51 -33.22 11.86
C ASP A 111 -21.56 -32.43 10.94
N LYS A 112 -22.09 -31.44 10.22
CA LYS A 112 -21.28 -30.54 9.36
C LYS A 112 -20.34 -29.68 10.20
N GLU A 113 -20.79 -29.16 11.34
CA GLU A 113 -19.94 -28.38 12.25
C GLU A 113 -18.81 -29.22 12.85
N VAL A 114 -19.07 -30.49 13.20
CA VAL A 114 -18.03 -31.40 13.68
C VAL A 114 -16.98 -31.67 12.59
N ALA A 115 -17.43 -31.91 11.36
CA ALA A 115 -16.53 -32.10 10.22
C ALA A 115 -15.69 -30.84 9.93
N LEU A 116 -16.31 -29.65 9.94
CA LEU A 116 -15.62 -28.37 9.76
C LEU A 116 -14.62 -28.09 10.88
N SER A 117 -14.96 -28.42 12.13
CA SER A 117 -14.04 -28.30 13.27
C SER A 117 -12.79 -29.17 13.09
N GLY A 118 -12.98 -30.41 12.60
CA GLY A 118 -11.89 -31.31 12.23
C GLY A 118 -11.01 -30.73 11.11
N PHE A 119 -11.63 -30.17 10.07
CA PHE A 119 -10.95 -29.49 8.98
C PHE A 119 -10.15 -28.26 9.47
N TYR A 120 -10.72 -27.40 10.31
CA TYR A 120 -10.00 -26.23 10.80
C TYR A 120 -8.75 -26.61 11.59
N ARG A 121 -8.84 -27.64 12.43
CA ARG A 121 -7.68 -28.15 13.15
C ARG A 121 -6.60 -28.67 12.20
N SER A 122 -6.96 -29.46 11.19
CA SER A 122 -5.99 -30.01 10.25
C SER A 122 -5.39 -28.93 9.36
N TRP A 123 -6.19 -27.96 8.90
CA TRP A 123 -5.74 -26.80 8.12
C TRP A 123 -4.66 -26.00 8.84
N VAL A 124 -4.88 -25.63 10.11
CA VAL A 124 -3.90 -24.86 10.89
C VAL A 124 -2.57 -25.62 11.01
N ILE A 125 -2.63 -26.94 11.28
CA ILE A 125 -1.42 -27.76 11.39
C ILE A 125 -0.68 -27.85 10.05
N GLN A 126 -1.41 -28.03 8.95
CA GLN A 126 -0.83 -28.18 7.62
C GLN A 126 -0.23 -26.88 7.08
N GLU A 127 -0.88 -25.74 7.33
CA GLU A 127 -0.46 -24.45 6.79
C GLU A 127 0.56 -23.73 7.69
N SER A 128 0.71 -24.14 8.96
CA SER A 128 1.68 -23.57 9.91
C SER A 128 3.10 -23.35 9.33
N PRO A 129 3.78 -24.35 8.73
CA PRO A 129 5.13 -24.14 8.20
C PRO A 129 5.18 -23.08 7.11
N ARG A 130 4.13 -22.99 6.29
CA ARG A 130 4.05 -21.98 5.22
C ARG A 130 3.82 -20.59 5.78
N HIS A 131 3.01 -20.46 6.83
CA HIS A 131 2.84 -19.20 7.56
C HIS A 131 4.15 -18.77 8.22
N ASP A 132 4.92 -19.70 8.78
CA ASP A 132 6.23 -19.40 9.37
C ASP A 132 7.22 -18.88 8.30
N GLU A 133 7.30 -19.54 7.14
CA GLU A 133 8.11 -19.09 6.01
C GLU A 133 7.70 -17.70 5.52
N TYR A 134 6.38 -17.47 5.39
CA TYR A 134 5.83 -16.17 5.04
C TYR A 134 6.21 -15.10 6.07
N ASP A 135 6.07 -15.37 7.37
CA ASP A 135 6.38 -14.42 8.43
C ASP A 135 7.86 -14.05 8.46
N VAL A 136 8.75 -15.01 8.19
CA VAL A 136 10.19 -14.76 8.09
C VAL A 136 10.49 -13.86 6.90
N GLU A 137 9.97 -14.17 5.71
CA GLU A 137 10.23 -13.39 4.50
C GLU A 137 9.57 -12.01 4.55
N TRP A 138 8.35 -11.91 5.06
CA TRP A 138 7.65 -10.64 5.26
C TRP A 138 8.44 -9.72 6.20
N ARG A 139 8.90 -10.23 7.35
CA ARG A 139 9.72 -9.46 8.29
C ARG A 139 11.02 -8.99 7.65
N LYS A 140 11.72 -9.88 6.94
CA LYS A 140 13.00 -9.57 6.26
C LYS A 140 12.83 -8.46 5.21
N ARG A 141 11.79 -8.53 4.38
CA ARG A 141 11.49 -7.51 3.36
C ARG A 141 11.06 -6.19 4.00
N ASN A 142 10.24 -6.24 5.04
CA ASN A 142 9.79 -5.05 5.75
C ASN A 142 10.95 -4.31 6.44
N TRP A 143 11.85 -5.04 7.11
CA TRP A 143 13.07 -4.46 7.69
C TRP A 143 13.96 -3.79 6.63
N SER A 144 14.14 -4.46 5.49
CA SER A 144 14.92 -3.90 4.38
C SER A 144 14.29 -2.59 3.87
N ASN A 145 12.96 -2.55 3.75
CA ASN A 145 12.20 -1.37 3.33
C ASN A 145 12.35 -0.20 4.32
N ILE A 146 12.21 -0.47 5.62
CA ILE A 146 12.37 0.53 6.68
C ILE A 146 13.78 1.14 6.65
N LEU A 147 14.82 0.30 6.56
CA LEU A 147 16.21 0.77 6.51
C LEU A 147 16.47 1.65 5.28
N LEU A 148 15.96 1.24 4.11
CA LEU A 148 16.09 2.03 2.89
C LEU A 148 15.34 3.37 3.00
N GLY A 149 14.13 3.37 3.55
CA GLY A 149 13.34 4.57 3.81
C GLY A 149 14.02 5.54 4.77
N ILE A 150 14.60 5.02 5.87
CA ILE A 150 15.41 5.82 6.82
C ILE A 150 16.59 6.47 6.09
N ARG A 151 17.33 5.71 5.28
CA ARG A 151 18.49 6.21 4.53
C ARG A 151 18.08 7.33 3.55
N VAL A 152 17.00 7.13 2.79
CA VAL A 152 16.45 8.14 1.87
C VAL A 152 16.09 9.42 2.62
N LYS A 153 15.34 9.31 3.72
CA LYS A 153 14.90 10.48 4.52
C LYS A 153 16.07 11.21 5.16
N TYR A 154 17.08 10.50 5.62
CA TYR A 154 18.30 11.08 6.15
C TYR A 154 19.07 11.88 5.09
N GLN A 155 19.17 11.36 3.86
CA GLN A 155 19.81 12.08 2.75
C GLN A 155 19.04 13.35 2.37
N GLN A 156 17.71 13.25 2.24
CA GLN A 156 16.84 14.41 2.00
C GLN A 156 16.97 15.47 3.10
N PHE A 157 17.07 15.04 4.36
CA PHE A 157 17.26 15.94 5.49
C PHE A 157 18.62 16.66 5.41
N ARG A 158 19.69 15.92 5.13
CA ARG A 158 21.04 16.50 4.98
C ARG A 158 21.14 17.47 3.82
N SER A 159 20.57 17.16 2.66
CA SER A 159 20.62 18.05 1.49
C SER A 159 19.87 19.36 1.73
N ARG A 160 18.77 19.32 2.48
CA ARG A 160 18.04 20.53 2.92
C ARG A 160 18.86 21.41 3.85
N LEU A 161 19.59 20.80 4.79
CA LEU A 161 20.48 21.54 5.69
C LEU A 161 21.65 22.17 4.95
N SER A 162 22.31 21.44 4.02
CA SER A 162 23.44 21.98 3.27
C SER A 162 23.05 23.03 2.23
N GLY A 163 21.85 22.93 1.64
CA GLY A 163 21.34 23.92 0.68
C GLY A 163 20.81 25.21 1.35
N SER A 164 20.58 25.20 2.66
CA SER A 164 20.19 26.40 3.40
C SER A 164 21.37 27.31 3.73
N SER A 165 22.61 26.82 3.61
CA SER A 165 23.84 27.54 3.97
C SER A 165 24.41 28.42 2.85
N SER A 166 23.81 28.42 1.64
CA SER A 166 24.34 29.11 0.46
C SER A 166 23.52 30.33 0.01
N ASN A 167 22.58 30.83 0.82
CA ASN A 167 21.71 31.98 0.49
C ASN A 167 21.87 33.19 1.45
N THR A 168 23.00 33.28 2.13
CA THR A 168 23.36 34.44 2.98
C THR A 168 24.71 35.00 2.56
N GLU A 169 24.77 35.62 1.39
CA GLU A 169 25.75 36.66 1.00
C GLU A 169 25.06 37.69 0.10
#